data_AF-A0A9P7QKL4-F1
#
_entry.id   AF-A0A9P7QKL4-F1
#
_cell.length_a   1.000
_cell.length_b   1.000
_cell.length_c   1.000
_cell.angle_alpha   90.00
_cell.angle_beta   90.00
_cell.angle_gamma   90.00
#
_symmetry.space_group_name_H-M   'P 1'
#
loop_
_entity.id
_entity.type
_entity.pdbx_description
1 polymer ?
#
loop_
_entity_poly.entity_id
_entity_poly.type
_entity_poly.pdbx_seq_one_letter_code
_entity_poly.pdbx_strand_id
1 'polypeptide(L)'
;MGDASGDGLQPYLQTPRPLRSTTSRHILHVIFNRGYSMSIEQMIQRNGHQKGREVEVSGRLNVRSWESNIPFWGNSLQPGRIEVEITSENEELTAATSVERTDEQVITIKTPFALDWWNQEGRAPHVTINITVFAPFRGCIDVLVLKVTNLDVSLDIDLNIYAVDTTVIKTASGNVHVPVPRGEIDQENPPPILKSRQIFIYTISGNIVGWLPLHHLLKIQSASGNISVELDLKSTYWNSAVHANLSVETISGNIDIKTRSTFYAHIESRIAKNKPPARDYVVELTSVSGIIEAHVVMASRGIFRSEAGDLRLELLPVLLGSRGDGRSHLETATTRGRTTVFILEPLHCNSPVADDAASMMACFELANTIRSPSSNLAGLQSTHRSISGSIMVSYPQSWIGEFSAETWGKLTVTGPNVTITRSNAGGPTAVEGLKGEGTSSIRMHNNLGDLVLHVGEP
;
A
#
# COMPACT_ATOMS: atom_id res chain seq x y z
N MET A 1 80.22 -13.15 31.92
CA MET A 1 80.13 -13.93 30.68
C MET A 1 78.67 -14.02 30.29
N GLY A 2 78.30 -13.46 29.14
CA GLY A 2 77.14 -13.89 28.36
C GLY A 2 75.80 -13.25 28.71
N ASP A 3 75.36 -12.36 27.82
CA ASP A 3 74.14 -11.56 27.83
C ASP A 3 72.84 -12.35 27.61
N ALA A 4 71.76 -11.73 28.09
CA ALA A 4 70.38 -11.93 27.67
C ALA A 4 70.14 -11.44 26.24
N SER A 5 69.16 -12.01 25.52
CA SER A 5 68.28 -11.34 24.54
C SER A 5 67.43 -12.36 23.79
N GLY A 6 66.10 -12.25 23.88
CA GLY A 6 65.19 -13.08 23.10
C GLY A 6 63.70 -12.77 23.31
N ASP A 7 63.34 -11.51 23.53
CA ASP A 7 61.93 -11.08 23.50
C ASP A 7 61.54 -10.73 22.06
N GLY A 8 60.80 -11.64 21.43
CA GLY A 8 60.06 -11.38 20.21
C GLY A 8 58.63 -10.98 20.53
N LEU A 9 58.32 -9.68 20.48
CA LEU A 9 56.96 -9.18 20.36
C LEU A 9 56.93 -8.03 19.34
N GLN A 10 56.45 -8.35 18.13
CA GLN A 10 56.03 -7.34 17.16
C GLN A 10 54.79 -6.61 17.72
N PRO A 11 54.77 -5.26 17.76
CA PRO A 11 53.54 -4.55 18.00
C PRO A 11 52.67 -4.58 16.73
N TYR A 12 51.49 -5.19 16.85
CA TYR A 12 50.39 -4.98 15.92
C TYR A 12 50.07 -3.48 15.88
N LEU A 13 50.51 -2.80 14.81
CA LEU A 13 49.99 -1.49 14.44
C LEU A 13 48.51 -1.64 14.08
N GLN A 14 47.65 -1.42 15.07
CA GLN A 14 46.24 -1.11 14.79
C GLN A 14 46.23 0.18 13.98
N THR A 15 45.83 0.08 12.72
CA THR A 15 45.45 1.25 11.93
C THR A 15 44.38 2.02 12.71
N PRO A 16 44.57 3.32 12.97
CA PRO A 16 43.57 4.11 13.67
C PRO A 16 42.29 4.09 12.83
N ARG A 17 41.16 3.72 13.47
CA ARG A 17 39.84 3.87 12.84
C ARG A 17 39.70 5.33 12.38
N PRO A 18 39.25 5.60 11.16
CA PRO A 18 39.01 6.97 10.72
C PRO A 18 38.05 7.65 11.71
N LEU A 19 38.45 8.82 12.19
CA LEU A 19 37.64 9.64 13.10
C LEU A 19 36.31 9.95 12.41
N ARG A 20 35.21 9.42 12.95
CA ARG A 20 33.87 9.78 12.47
C ARG A 20 33.46 11.10 13.11
N SER A 21 33.10 12.07 12.28
CA SER A 21 32.45 13.29 12.73
C SER A 21 30.94 13.05 12.79
N THR A 22 30.33 13.39 13.92
CA THR A 22 28.89 13.33 14.13
C THR A 22 28.40 14.68 14.60
N THR A 23 27.43 15.25 13.88
CA THR A 23 26.73 16.48 14.26
C THR A 23 25.26 16.14 14.52
N SER A 24 24.75 16.51 15.70
CA SER A 24 23.34 16.38 16.05
C SER A 24 22.65 17.74 16.08
N ARG A 25 21.45 17.81 15.51
CA ARG A 25 20.56 18.98 15.60
C ARG A 25 19.24 18.57 16.20
N HIS A 26 18.86 19.25 17.29
CA HIS A 26 17.59 19.03 17.97
C HIS A 26 16.65 20.19 17.64
N ILE A 27 15.51 19.85 17.03
CA ILE A 27 14.43 20.78 16.73
C ILE A 27 13.32 20.52 17.75
N LEU A 28 13.14 21.45 18.68
CA LEU A 28 12.15 21.37 19.75
C LEU A 28 10.85 22.09 19.34
N HIS A 29 9.81 21.95 20.17
CA HIS A 29 8.54 22.67 20.03
C HIS A 29 7.87 22.49 18.66
N VAL A 30 7.77 21.23 18.21
CA VAL A 30 7.00 20.86 17.03
C VAL A 30 5.55 20.65 17.44
N ILE A 31 4.63 21.42 16.87
CA ILE A 31 3.22 21.42 17.27
C ILE A 31 2.50 20.28 16.54
N PHE A 32 1.82 19.44 17.32
CA PHE A 32 0.91 18.40 16.85
C PHE A 32 -0.49 18.74 17.36
N ASN A 33 -1.13 19.69 16.67
CA ASN A 33 -2.54 20.00 16.87
C ASN A 33 -3.26 20.16 15.52
N ARG A 34 -4.60 20.14 15.55
CA ARG A 34 -5.41 20.49 14.38
C ARG A 34 -5.09 21.91 13.89
N GLY A 35 -5.17 22.13 12.58
CA GLY A 35 -4.80 23.38 11.92
C GLY A 35 -3.31 23.50 11.59
N TYR A 36 -2.46 22.59 12.07
CA TYR A 36 -1.03 22.59 11.79
C TYR A 36 -0.68 21.53 10.76
N SER A 37 0.34 21.83 9.97
CA SER A 37 0.96 20.91 9.00
C SER A 37 2.44 20.80 9.29
N MET A 38 3.06 19.68 8.93
CA MET A 38 4.49 19.47 9.06
C MET A 38 5.05 18.91 7.77
N SER A 39 6.19 19.45 7.36
CA SER A 39 6.96 18.92 6.24
C SER A 39 8.40 18.68 6.66
N ILE A 40 8.93 17.51 6.32
CA ILE A 40 10.36 17.18 6.41
C ILE A 40 10.84 16.93 4.99
N GLU A 41 11.77 17.76 4.54
CA GLU A 41 12.28 17.75 3.18
C GLU A 41 13.80 17.56 3.18
N GLN A 42 14.27 16.37 2.79
CA GLN A 42 15.69 16.11 2.54
C GLN A 42 15.97 16.15 1.05
N MET A 43 16.89 17.03 0.64
CA MET A 43 17.27 17.22 -0.76
C MET A 43 18.77 17.34 -0.96
N ILE A 44 19.19 17.00 -2.17
CA ILE A 44 20.57 17.19 -2.62
C ILE A 44 20.66 18.50 -3.41
N GLN A 45 21.47 19.44 -2.93
CA GLN A 45 21.63 20.76 -3.51
C GLN A 45 22.59 20.74 -4.69
N ARG A 46 22.03 20.92 -5.90
CA ARG A 46 22.81 21.15 -7.13
C ARG A 46 23.01 22.63 -7.34
N ASN A 47 24.25 23.12 -7.23
CA ASN A 47 24.61 24.48 -7.63
C ASN A 47 25.21 24.44 -9.04
N GLY A 48 24.92 25.45 -9.86
CA GLY A 48 25.18 25.44 -11.31
C GLY A 48 26.65 25.35 -11.75
N HIS A 49 27.63 25.40 -10.84
CA HIS A 49 29.07 25.36 -11.13
C HIS A 49 29.80 24.39 -10.18
N GLN A 50 29.42 23.12 -10.17
CA GLN A 50 30.06 22.13 -9.29
C GLN A 50 31.11 21.31 -10.06
N LYS A 51 32.38 21.47 -9.67
CA LYS A 51 33.54 20.72 -10.17
C LYS A 51 34.11 19.97 -8.97
N GLY A 52 33.58 18.78 -8.69
CA GLY A 52 33.98 18.02 -7.51
C GLY A 52 33.49 16.58 -7.56
N ARG A 53 33.83 15.81 -6.53
CA ARG A 53 33.32 14.44 -6.36
C ARG A 53 31.89 14.48 -5.83
N GLU A 54 31.05 13.61 -6.39
CA GLU A 54 29.65 13.44 -5.99
C GLU A 54 29.56 12.85 -4.57
N VAL A 55 28.67 13.40 -3.76
CA VAL A 55 28.42 12.96 -2.38
C VAL A 55 27.36 11.87 -2.37
N GLU A 56 27.70 10.72 -1.80
CA GLU A 56 26.74 9.67 -1.53
C GLU A 56 25.99 9.96 -0.22
N VAL A 57 24.67 9.99 -0.28
CA VAL A 57 23.81 10.18 0.89
C VAL A 57 23.05 8.90 1.15
N SER A 58 23.07 8.45 2.41
CA SER A 58 22.25 7.33 2.87
C SER A 58 21.68 7.61 4.26
N GLY A 59 20.75 6.76 4.71
CA GLY A 59 20.25 6.79 6.08
C GLY A 59 18.76 6.55 6.15
N ARG A 60 18.13 7.03 7.22
CA ARG A 60 16.71 6.77 7.47
C ARG A 60 16.00 7.95 8.11
N LEU A 61 14.72 8.08 7.79
CA LEU A 61 13.74 8.87 8.51
C LEU A 61 12.85 7.90 9.28
N ASN A 62 12.90 7.96 10.61
CA ASN A 62 12.01 7.20 11.48
C ASN A 62 10.99 8.12 12.14
N VAL A 63 9.72 7.73 12.14
CA VAL A 63 8.65 8.42 12.87
C VAL A 63 8.17 7.52 13.99
N ARG A 64 8.34 7.96 15.23
CA ARG A 64 7.94 7.23 16.43
C ARG A 64 7.14 8.09 17.39
N SER A 65 6.28 7.46 18.18
CA SER A 65 5.66 8.14 19.31
C SER A 65 6.61 8.18 20.51
N TRP A 66 6.36 9.13 21.41
CA TRP A 66 7.01 9.16 22.73
C TRP A 66 6.66 7.91 23.53
N GLU A 67 7.62 7.36 24.29
CA GLU A 67 7.37 6.26 25.23
C GLU A 67 6.26 6.65 26.23
N SER A 68 5.17 5.88 26.24
CA SER A 68 4.04 6.07 27.16
C SER A 68 4.36 5.57 28.57
N ASN A 69 5.40 6.10 29.22
CA ASN A 69 5.56 5.93 30.67
C ASN A 69 4.68 6.92 31.47
N ILE A 70 3.65 7.49 30.83
CA ILE A 70 2.75 8.47 31.42
C ILE A 70 1.42 7.75 31.72
N PRO A 71 1.00 7.67 33.00
CA PRO A 71 -0.24 7.00 33.37
C PRO A 71 -1.45 7.61 32.65
N PHE A 72 -2.45 6.76 32.38
CA PHE A 72 -3.70 7.00 31.63
C PHE A 72 -4.48 8.31 31.94
N TRP A 73 -4.12 9.04 32.99
CA TRP A 73 -4.77 10.25 33.48
C TRP A 73 -3.90 11.51 33.39
N GLY A 74 -2.75 11.44 32.71
CA GLY A 74 -1.86 12.58 32.47
C GLY A 74 -1.92 13.06 31.03
N ASN A 75 -2.41 14.29 30.81
CA ASN A 75 -2.24 14.98 29.53
C ASN A 75 -0.75 15.19 29.27
N SER A 76 -0.11 14.32 28.47
CA SER A 76 1.23 14.59 27.96
C SER A 76 1.14 15.74 26.96
N LEU A 77 1.27 16.97 27.47
CA LEU A 77 1.41 18.21 26.72
C LEU A 77 2.83 18.38 26.14
N GLN A 78 3.62 17.30 26.07
CA GLN A 78 4.97 17.42 25.53
C GLN A 78 4.88 17.74 24.04
N PRO A 79 5.51 18.84 23.59
CA PRO A 79 5.55 19.14 22.17
C PRO A 79 6.37 18.08 21.46
N GLY A 80 6.08 17.87 20.19
CA GLY A 80 6.91 17.01 19.35
C GLY A 80 8.33 17.55 19.25
N ARG A 81 9.27 16.66 18.95
CA ARG A 81 10.66 17.00 18.68
C ARG A 81 11.18 16.24 17.47
N ILE A 82 12.16 16.81 16.79
CA ILE A 82 12.86 16.16 15.69
C ILE A 82 14.35 16.16 16.01
N GLU A 83 14.98 15.02 15.85
CA GLU A 83 16.43 14.86 16.00
C GLU A 83 17.00 14.51 14.63
N VAL A 84 17.99 15.28 14.19
CA VAL A 84 18.71 15.06 12.94
C VAL A 84 20.16 14.79 13.29
N GLU A 85 20.58 13.55 13.13
CA GLU A 85 21.97 13.12 13.32
C GLU A 85 22.63 12.94 11.95
N ILE A 86 23.74 13.64 11.75
CA ILE A 86 24.51 13.62 10.51
C ILE A 86 25.88 13.06 10.86
N THR A 87 26.24 11.93 10.27
CA THR A 87 27.54 11.28 10.49
C THR A 87 28.31 11.18 9.19
N SER A 88 29.58 11.54 9.21
CA SER A 88 30.49 11.42 8.06
C SER A 88 31.92 11.12 8.51
N GLU A 89 32.77 10.79 7.54
CA GLU A 89 34.21 10.60 7.72
C GLU A 89 34.95 11.94 7.87
N ASN A 90 34.31 13.07 7.54
CA ASN A 90 34.90 14.40 7.60
C ASN A 90 33.95 15.41 8.27
N GLU A 91 34.49 16.23 9.16
CA GLU A 91 33.77 17.31 9.85
C GLU A 91 33.33 18.46 8.91
N GLU A 92 34.09 18.75 7.86
CA GLU A 92 33.70 19.76 6.86
C GLU A 92 32.45 19.32 6.09
N LEU A 93 32.26 18.01 5.93
CA LEU A 93 31.09 17.45 5.22
C LEU A 93 29.84 17.41 6.11
N THR A 94 30.00 17.17 7.41
CA THR A 94 28.88 17.32 8.36
C THR A 94 28.49 18.80 8.50
N ALA A 95 29.46 19.72 8.52
CA ALA A 95 29.21 21.16 8.56
C ALA A 95 28.56 21.71 7.27
N ALA A 96 28.87 21.14 6.11
CA ALA A 96 28.30 21.55 4.83
C ALA A 96 26.82 21.13 4.65
N THR A 97 26.34 20.16 5.45
CA THR A 97 24.93 19.76 5.42
C THR A 97 24.11 20.71 6.31
N SER A 98 23.24 21.52 5.70
CA SER A 98 22.43 22.50 6.44
C SER A 98 21.08 21.91 6.87
N VAL A 99 20.61 22.35 8.04
CA VAL A 99 19.28 22.04 8.56
C VAL A 99 18.59 23.36 8.86
N GLU A 100 17.53 23.66 8.12
CA GLU A 100 16.75 24.89 8.22
C GLU A 100 15.33 24.57 8.69
N ARG A 101 14.76 25.44 9.53
CA ARG A 101 13.35 25.36 9.95
C ARG A 101 12.65 26.67 9.64
N THR A 102 11.46 26.58 9.05
CA THR A 102 10.55 27.72 8.89
C THR A 102 9.53 27.81 10.03
N ASP A 103 8.82 28.94 10.10
CA ASP A 103 7.74 29.16 11.07
C ASP A 103 6.54 28.22 10.83
N GLU A 104 6.35 27.74 9.60
CA GLU A 104 5.29 26.81 9.19
C GLU A 104 5.63 25.32 9.47
N GLN A 105 6.62 25.03 10.33
CA GLN A 105 7.07 23.66 10.64
C GLN A 105 7.51 22.87 9.40
N VAL A 106 8.17 23.56 8.46
CA VAL A 106 8.92 22.93 7.36
C VAL A 106 10.37 22.80 7.78
N ILE A 107 10.86 21.56 7.89
CA ILE A 107 12.25 21.24 8.19
C ILE A 107 12.91 20.83 6.88
N THR A 108 13.89 21.61 6.44
CA THR A 108 14.63 21.33 5.20
C THR A 108 16.06 20.94 5.52
N ILE A 109 16.50 19.80 5.01
CA ILE A 109 17.85 19.27 5.15
C ILE A 109 18.49 19.25 3.77
N LYS A 110 19.57 20.04 3.60
CA LYS A 110 20.25 20.20 2.31
C LYS A 110 21.64 19.62 2.39
N THR A 111 21.92 18.64 1.55
CA THR A 111 23.27 18.09 1.39
C THR A 111 23.85 18.56 0.06
N PRO A 112 25.09 19.07 0.00
CA PRO A 112 25.71 19.44 -1.28
C PRO A 112 25.82 18.24 -2.23
N PHE A 113 25.52 18.44 -3.51
CA PHE A 113 25.67 17.39 -4.52
C PHE A 113 27.14 16.99 -4.75
N ALA A 114 28.04 17.96 -4.80
CA ALA A 114 29.46 17.72 -5.01
C ALA A 114 30.32 18.65 -4.16
N LEU A 115 31.52 18.18 -3.85
CA LEU A 115 32.51 18.89 -3.03
C LEU A 115 33.74 19.24 -3.86
N ASP A 116 33.94 20.53 -4.12
CA ASP A 116 35.08 21.04 -4.88
C ASP A 116 36.40 20.96 -4.09
N TRP A 117 36.31 20.74 -2.77
CA TRP A 117 37.44 20.66 -1.83
C TRP A 117 37.82 19.21 -1.45
N TRP A 118 37.06 18.20 -1.90
CA TRP A 118 37.32 16.81 -1.57
C TRP A 118 38.43 16.22 -2.43
N ASN A 119 39.67 16.40 -1.97
CA ASN A 119 40.88 16.00 -2.67
C ASN A 119 41.42 14.61 -2.27
N GLN A 120 40.70 13.88 -1.41
CA GLN A 120 41.12 12.53 -1.02
C GLN A 120 40.94 11.55 -2.20
N GLU A 121 42.04 10.90 -2.60
CA GLU A 121 42.00 9.77 -3.52
C GLU A 121 41.30 8.57 -2.84
N GLY A 122 40.42 7.88 -3.56
CA GLY A 122 39.72 6.71 -3.03
C GLY A 122 38.20 6.78 -3.18
N ARG A 123 37.46 6.42 -2.13
CA ARG A 123 35.99 6.30 -2.12
C ARG A 123 35.28 7.65 -2.29
N ALA A 124 34.05 7.63 -2.80
CA ALA A 124 33.20 8.81 -2.83
C ALA A 124 32.88 9.30 -1.39
N PRO A 125 32.82 10.63 -1.15
CA PRO A 125 32.42 11.17 0.14
C PRO A 125 31.03 10.66 0.52
N HIS A 126 30.89 10.11 1.72
CA HIS A 126 29.64 9.52 2.19
C HIS A 126 29.10 10.27 3.42
N VAL A 127 27.79 10.51 3.42
CA VAL A 127 27.05 11.10 4.54
C VAL A 127 25.90 10.18 4.92
N THR A 128 25.83 9.84 6.21
CA THR A 128 24.69 9.13 6.78
C THR A 128 23.82 10.12 7.56
N ILE A 129 22.53 10.19 7.22
CA ILE A 129 21.55 11.08 7.85
C ILE A 129 20.48 10.24 8.54
N ASN A 130 20.37 10.36 9.86
CA ASN A 130 19.30 9.76 10.64
C ASN A 130 18.36 10.87 11.15
N ILE A 131 17.13 10.86 10.65
CA ILE A 131 16.08 11.78 11.08
C ILE A 131 15.13 10.99 11.97
N THR A 132 14.94 11.42 13.21
CA THR A 132 13.97 10.81 14.12
C THR A 132 12.93 11.84 14.53
N VAL A 133 11.69 11.61 14.10
CA VAL A 133 10.54 12.40 14.51
C VAL A 133 9.93 11.74 15.73
N PHE A 134 9.87 12.48 16.84
CA PHE A 134 9.16 12.09 18.04
C PHE A 134 7.84 12.84 18.10
N ALA A 135 6.77 12.13 17.82
CA ALA A 135 5.43 12.67 17.92
C ALA A 135 4.81 12.37 19.30
N PRO A 136 4.02 13.29 19.86
CA PRO A 136 3.27 13.00 21.08
C PRO A 136 2.25 11.89 20.80
N PHE A 137 2.02 11.04 21.81
CA PHE A 137 1.02 9.98 21.73
C PHE A 137 -0.37 10.58 21.51
N ARG A 138 -1.08 10.11 20.47
CA ARG A 138 -2.36 10.67 19.99
C ARG A 138 -2.26 12.12 19.52
N GLY A 139 -1.07 12.57 19.15
CA GLY A 139 -0.86 13.85 18.47
C GLY A 139 -1.69 13.94 17.21
N CYS A 140 -2.29 15.10 16.96
CA CYS A 140 -3.07 15.36 15.76
C CYS A 140 -2.32 16.32 14.84
N ILE A 141 -2.36 16.12 13.54
CA ILE A 141 -1.83 17.04 12.54
C ILE A 141 -2.73 17.00 11.31
N ASP A 142 -2.91 18.09 10.59
CA ASP A 142 -3.79 18.07 9.43
C ASP A 142 -3.08 17.39 8.25
N VAL A 143 -1.85 17.81 7.98
CA VAL A 143 -1.02 17.26 6.89
C VAL A 143 0.37 16.87 7.40
N LEU A 144 0.77 15.63 7.12
CA LEU A 144 2.12 15.13 7.37
C LEU A 144 2.84 14.86 6.03
N VAL A 145 3.94 15.57 5.79
CA VAL A 145 4.72 15.45 4.56
C VAL A 145 6.14 14.99 4.89
N LEU A 146 6.53 13.84 4.34
CA LEU A 146 7.86 13.26 4.45
C LEU A 146 8.42 13.13 3.03
N LYS A 147 9.30 14.05 2.63
CA LYS A 147 9.96 14.03 1.32
C LYS A 147 11.46 13.86 1.52
N VAL A 148 11.99 12.72 1.12
CA VAL A 148 13.42 12.43 1.21
C VAL A 148 13.94 12.02 -0.16
N THR A 149 15.23 12.20 -0.41
CA THR A 149 15.82 11.81 -1.70
C THR A 149 16.42 10.41 -1.60
N ASN A 150 17.30 10.16 -0.62
CA ASN A 150 18.07 8.90 -0.54
C ASN A 150 17.93 8.19 0.82
N LEU A 151 16.81 8.42 1.51
CA LEU A 151 16.59 7.87 2.85
C LEU A 151 15.45 6.85 2.81
N ASP A 152 15.62 5.81 3.62
CA ASP A 152 14.52 4.90 3.98
C ASP A 152 13.54 5.64 4.88
N VAL A 153 12.24 5.44 4.68
CA VAL A 153 11.19 5.97 5.56
C VAL A 153 10.59 4.83 6.35
N SER A 154 10.68 4.90 7.67
CA SER A 154 10.15 3.89 8.58
C SER A 154 9.15 4.56 9.53
N LEU A 155 8.00 3.94 9.71
CA LEU A 155 7.12 4.24 10.84
C LEU A 155 7.40 3.22 11.95
N ASP A 156 7.30 3.64 13.20
CA ASP A 156 7.51 2.76 14.35
C ASP A 156 6.22 2.03 14.74
N ILE A 157 6.35 0.86 15.38
CA ILE A 157 5.20 0.00 15.73
C ILE A 157 4.29 0.65 16.79
N ASP A 158 4.89 1.51 17.62
CA ASP A 158 4.20 2.22 18.70
C ASP A 158 3.66 3.59 18.26
N LEU A 159 3.74 3.92 16.96
CA LEU A 159 3.39 5.24 16.43
C LEU A 159 1.87 5.51 16.49
N ASN A 160 1.43 6.31 17.47
CA ASN A 160 0.07 6.79 17.59
C ASN A 160 -0.07 8.26 17.19
N ILE A 161 -0.28 8.53 15.90
CA ILE A 161 -0.62 9.88 15.43
C ILE A 161 -1.82 9.88 14.50
N TYR A 162 -2.56 10.99 14.54
CA TYR A 162 -3.71 11.26 13.69
C TYR A 162 -3.30 12.33 12.68
N ALA A 163 -2.98 11.92 11.46
CA ALA A 163 -2.85 12.83 10.32
C ALA A 163 -4.24 13.02 9.70
N VAL A 164 -5.01 13.97 10.22
CA VAL A 164 -6.45 14.11 10.02
C VAL A 164 -6.85 14.04 8.55
N ASP A 165 -6.12 14.73 7.69
CA ASP A 165 -6.46 14.85 6.28
C ASP A 165 -5.55 14.01 5.38
N THR A 166 -4.25 14.34 5.36
CA THR A 166 -3.36 13.81 4.35
C THR A 166 -1.99 13.44 4.91
N THR A 167 -1.49 12.26 4.53
CA THR A 167 -0.09 11.88 4.70
C THR A 167 0.57 11.67 3.35
N VAL A 168 1.72 12.31 3.13
CA VAL A 168 2.53 12.17 1.93
C VAL A 168 3.89 11.62 2.31
N ILE A 169 4.28 10.49 1.73
CA ILE A 169 5.61 9.89 1.83
C ILE A 169 6.20 9.86 0.43
N LYS A 170 7.32 10.55 0.21
CA LYS A 170 8.07 10.54 -1.04
C LYS A 170 9.51 10.19 -0.76
N THR A 171 10.04 9.19 -1.46
CA THR A 171 11.46 8.87 -1.48
C THR A 171 11.92 8.68 -2.93
N ALA A 172 13.10 9.17 -3.33
CA ALA A 172 13.60 8.84 -4.66
C ALA A 172 14.29 7.47 -4.64
N SER A 173 15.13 7.23 -3.64
CA SER A 173 15.84 5.97 -3.44
C SER A 173 15.79 5.60 -1.98
N GLY A 174 14.87 4.72 -1.61
CA GLY A 174 14.70 4.26 -0.26
C GLY A 174 13.47 3.38 -0.10
N ASN A 175 13.52 2.50 0.89
CA ASN A 175 12.40 1.65 1.25
C ASN A 175 11.41 2.44 2.12
N VAL A 176 10.13 2.13 1.98
CA VAL A 176 9.08 2.61 2.87
C VAL A 176 8.59 1.43 3.70
N HIS A 177 8.79 1.49 5.01
CA HIS A 177 8.37 0.45 5.93
C HIS A 177 7.31 0.96 6.90
N VAL A 178 6.14 0.30 6.89
CA VAL A 178 5.08 0.52 7.88
C VAL A 178 4.88 -0.79 8.64
N PRO A 179 5.06 -0.83 9.96
CA PRO A 179 5.04 -2.07 10.71
C PRO A 179 3.66 -2.71 10.70
N VAL A 180 3.63 -4.03 10.58
CA VAL A 180 2.40 -4.81 10.75
C VAL A 180 2.16 -4.99 12.24
N PRO A 181 0.99 -4.59 12.78
CA PRO A 181 0.72 -4.76 14.19
C PRO A 181 0.74 -6.24 14.61
N ARG A 182 1.35 -6.53 15.77
CA ARG A 182 1.42 -7.89 16.31
C ARG A 182 0.15 -8.20 17.12
N GLY A 183 -0.61 -9.22 16.70
CA GLY A 183 -1.73 -9.80 17.47
C GLY A 183 -3.07 -9.82 16.72
N GLU A 184 -4.00 -10.67 17.19
CA GLU A 184 -5.43 -10.48 16.86
C GLU A 184 -5.81 -9.09 17.36
N ILE A 185 -6.32 -8.25 16.46
CA ILE A 185 -6.79 -6.91 16.81
C ILE A 185 -7.95 -7.07 17.78
N ASP A 186 -7.69 -6.97 19.07
CA ASP A 186 -8.71 -6.76 20.07
C ASP A 186 -9.50 -5.52 19.65
N GLN A 187 -10.79 -5.69 19.39
CA GLN A 187 -11.68 -4.61 18.95
C GLN A 187 -11.77 -3.47 19.98
N GLU A 188 -11.35 -3.71 21.23
CA GLU A 188 -11.29 -2.72 22.31
C GLU A 188 -10.04 -1.83 22.27
N ASN A 189 -8.91 -2.28 21.70
CA ASN A 189 -7.67 -1.51 21.62
C ASN A 189 -6.96 -1.75 20.28
N PRO A 190 -7.34 -1.05 19.19
CA PRO A 190 -6.59 -1.14 17.96
C PRO A 190 -5.14 -0.66 18.20
N PRO A 191 -4.14 -1.38 17.65
CA PRO A 191 -2.75 -0.95 17.74
C PRO A 191 -2.67 0.44 17.11
N PRO A 192 -2.10 1.41 17.81
CA PRO A 192 -2.07 2.76 17.31
C PRO A 192 -1.06 2.84 16.17
N ILE A 193 -1.56 3.17 14.97
CA ILE A 193 -0.78 3.36 13.75
C ILE A 193 -1.26 4.68 13.12
N LEU A 194 -0.43 5.30 12.28
CA LEU A 194 -0.76 6.47 11.47
C LEU A 194 -2.20 6.40 10.91
N LYS A 195 -3.12 7.17 11.50
CA LYS A 195 -4.49 7.29 10.98
C LYS A 195 -4.55 8.49 10.05
N SER A 196 -4.82 8.23 8.78
CA SER A 196 -4.91 9.28 7.77
C SER A 196 -6.01 9.01 6.76
N ARG A 197 -6.78 10.05 6.44
CA ARG A 197 -7.89 9.94 5.50
C ARG A 197 -7.37 9.66 4.09
N GLN A 198 -6.29 10.33 3.69
CA GLN A 198 -5.63 10.15 2.40
C GLN A 198 -4.14 9.87 2.59
N ILE A 199 -3.66 8.77 2.02
CA ILE A 199 -2.26 8.39 2.09
C ILE A 199 -1.70 8.34 0.67
N PHE A 200 -0.62 9.07 0.44
CA PHE A 200 0.11 9.06 -0.81
C PHE A 200 1.54 8.60 -0.57
N ILE A 201 1.94 7.51 -1.21
CA ILE A 201 3.30 6.97 -1.13
C ILE A 201 3.89 6.96 -2.54
N TYR A 202 5.03 7.62 -2.72
CA TYR A 202 5.74 7.67 -3.98
C TYR A 202 7.19 7.23 -3.78
N THR A 203 7.64 6.27 -4.57
CA THR A 203 9.06 5.91 -4.65
C THR A 203 9.54 5.83 -6.11
N ILE A 204 10.80 6.17 -6.38
CA ILE A 204 11.39 5.85 -7.70
C ILE A 204 12.07 4.49 -7.59
N SER A 205 12.85 4.25 -6.54
CA SER A 205 13.50 2.97 -6.28
C SER A 205 13.40 2.61 -4.81
N GLY A 206 12.86 1.43 -4.54
CA GLY A 206 12.78 0.87 -3.19
C GLY A 206 11.50 0.08 -2.98
N ASN A 207 11.51 -0.79 -1.98
CA ASN A 207 10.35 -1.59 -1.64
C ASN A 207 9.41 -0.81 -0.71
N ILE A 208 8.11 -1.02 -0.89
CA ILE A 208 7.07 -0.50 -0.01
C ILE A 208 6.45 -1.69 0.69
N VAL A 209 6.66 -1.81 2.01
CA VAL A 209 6.16 -2.94 2.78
C VAL A 209 5.43 -2.44 4.01
N GLY A 210 4.19 -2.89 4.23
CA GLY A 210 3.57 -2.65 5.51
C GLY A 210 2.06 -2.74 5.60
N TRP A 211 1.55 -2.39 6.78
CA TRP A 211 0.12 -2.31 7.05
C TRP A 211 -0.38 -0.87 6.87
N LEU A 212 -1.41 -0.66 6.05
CA LEU A 212 -1.93 0.67 5.74
C LEU A 212 -3.46 0.73 5.91
N PRO A 213 -3.99 1.76 6.57
CA PRO A 213 -5.43 1.95 6.64
C PRO A 213 -5.97 2.48 5.31
N LEU A 214 -7.02 1.84 4.79
CA LEU A 214 -7.80 2.31 3.65
C LEU A 214 -9.08 2.99 4.15
N HIS A 215 -8.96 4.26 4.51
CA HIS A 215 -10.10 5.07 4.94
C HIS A 215 -10.86 5.64 3.74
N HIS A 216 -10.21 6.51 2.96
CA HIS A 216 -10.80 7.12 1.77
C HIS A 216 -9.92 6.95 0.54
N LEU A 217 -8.64 7.33 0.59
CA LEU A 217 -7.72 7.17 -0.55
C LEU A 217 -6.38 6.64 -0.08
N LEU A 218 -5.94 5.54 -0.69
CA LEU A 218 -4.56 5.08 -0.64
C LEU A 218 -4.02 5.05 -2.07
N LYS A 219 -3.05 5.93 -2.34
CA LYS A 219 -2.35 5.99 -3.62
C LYS A 219 -0.88 5.64 -3.45
N ILE A 220 -0.43 4.59 -4.13
CA ILE A 220 0.95 4.12 -4.11
C ILE A 220 1.48 4.16 -5.54
N GLN A 221 2.60 4.84 -5.76
CA GLN A 221 3.30 4.83 -7.05
C GLN A 221 4.77 4.46 -6.85
N SER A 222 5.26 3.54 -7.67
CA SER A 222 6.66 3.13 -7.70
C SER A 222 7.18 3.09 -9.13
N ALA A 223 8.42 3.51 -9.39
CA ALA A 223 9.05 3.17 -10.67
C ALA A 223 9.71 1.79 -10.62
N SER A 224 10.37 1.46 -9.51
CA SER A 224 11.06 0.18 -9.33
C SER A 224 11.05 -0.28 -7.88
N GLY A 225 10.63 -1.52 -7.66
CA GLY A 225 10.60 -2.16 -6.34
C GLY A 225 9.29 -2.88 -6.08
N ASN A 226 9.31 -3.77 -5.09
CA ASN A 226 8.14 -4.57 -4.73
C ASN A 226 7.25 -3.81 -3.76
N ILE A 227 5.94 -3.95 -3.94
CA ILE A 227 4.91 -3.38 -3.09
C ILE A 227 4.20 -4.54 -2.40
N SER A 228 4.33 -4.66 -1.08
CA SER A 228 3.64 -5.68 -0.27
C SER A 228 2.89 -4.99 0.86
N VAL A 229 1.57 -4.86 0.70
CA VAL A 229 0.74 -4.07 1.61
C VAL A 229 -0.44 -4.88 2.12
N GLU A 230 -0.61 -4.85 3.45
CA GLU A 230 -1.84 -5.32 4.10
C GLU A 230 -2.77 -4.14 4.39
N LEU A 231 -4.04 -4.28 3.99
CA LEU A 231 -5.04 -3.22 4.11
C LEU A 231 -5.96 -3.42 5.30
N ASP A 232 -6.19 -2.33 6.05
CA ASP A 232 -7.30 -2.23 6.99
C ASP A 232 -8.45 -1.43 6.42
N LEU A 233 -9.59 -2.08 6.29
CA LEU A 233 -10.80 -1.51 5.71
C LEU A 233 -11.65 -0.76 6.74
N LYS A 234 -11.34 -0.86 8.05
CA LYS A 234 -12.05 -0.09 9.09
C LYS A 234 -11.84 1.40 8.85
N SER A 235 -12.92 2.18 8.94
CA SER A 235 -12.84 3.65 8.94
C SER A 235 -13.40 4.14 10.25
N THR A 236 -12.69 5.10 10.80
CA THR A 236 -13.08 5.88 11.98
C THR A 236 -13.64 7.25 11.57
N TYR A 237 -13.74 7.55 10.27
CA TYR A 237 -14.12 8.86 9.75
C TYR A 237 -15.52 8.82 9.11
N TRP A 238 -16.39 9.71 9.58
CA TRP A 238 -17.79 9.85 9.13
C TRP A 238 -17.91 10.16 7.63
N ASN A 239 -17.04 11.00 7.07
CA ASN A 239 -17.03 11.34 5.63
C ASN A 239 -16.36 10.29 4.73
N SER A 240 -15.56 9.40 5.29
CA SER A 240 -14.93 8.28 4.57
C SER A 240 -15.75 7.01 4.66
N ALA A 241 -16.99 7.11 5.18
CA ALA A 241 -17.89 5.99 5.34
C ALA A 241 -18.55 5.57 4.01
N VAL A 242 -18.41 6.36 2.94
CA VAL A 242 -19.14 6.13 1.68
C VAL A 242 -18.27 5.44 0.62
N HIS A 243 -16.99 5.77 0.52
CA HIS A 243 -16.11 5.26 -0.53
C HIS A 243 -14.66 5.08 -0.05
N ALA A 244 -13.97 4.12 -0.66
CA ALA A 244 -12.63 3.70 -0.33
C ALA A 244 -11.88 3.34 -1.63
N ASN A 245 -10.93 4.20 -2.01
CA ASN A 245 -10.21 4.11 -3.28
C ASN A 245 -8.77 3.64 -3.04
N LEU A 246 -8.42 2.53 -3.66
CA LEU A 246 -7.06 2.01 -3.72
C LEU A 246 -6.51 2.19 -5.14
N SER A 247 -5.40 2.88 -5.28
CA SER A 247 -4.69 3.08 -6.55
C SER A 247 -3.22 2.71 -6.36
N VAL A 248 -2.77 1.66 -7.03
CA VAL A 248 -1.37 1.21 -7.00
C VAL A 248 -0.85 1.16 -8.43
N GLU A 249 0.24 1.86 -8.69
CA GLU A 249 0.85 1.93 -10.01
C GLU A 249 2.34 1.62 -9.88
N THR A 250 2.87 0.67 -10.66
CA THR A 250 4.30 0.40 -10.73
C THR A 250 4.79 0.25 -12.17
N ILE A 251 6.03 0.65 -12.46
CA ILE A 251 6.66 0.31 -13.75
C ILE A 251 7.28 -1.08 -13.66
N SER A 252 8.07 -1.34 -12.61
CA SER A 252 8.75 -2.63 -12.46
C SER A 252 8.73 -3.11 -11.01
N GLY A 253 8.12 -4.27 -10.78
CA GLY A 253 8.10 -4.92 -9.48
C GLY A 253 6.81 -5.68 -9.24
N ASN A 254 6.82 -6.52 -8.21
CA ASN A 254 5.65 -7.29 -7.83
C ASN A 254 4.74 -6.46 -6.93
N ILE A 255 3.44 -6.58 -7.14
CA ILE A 255 2.40 -6.00 -6.28
C ILE A 255 1.74 -7.17 -5.54
N ASP A 256 1.83 -7.17 -4.21
CA ASP A 256 1.12 -8.09 -3.31
C ASP A 256 0.22 -7.26 -2.38
N ILE A 257 -1.08 -7.29 -2.61
CA ILE A 257 -2.07 -6.58 -1.79
C ILE A 257 -2.98 -7.58 -1.11
N LYS A 258 -3.04 -7.53 0.22
CA LYS A 258 -3.89 -8.42 1.02
C LYS A 258 -4.82 -7.63 1.91
N THR A 259 -6.11 -7.94 1.89
CA THR A 259 -7.03 -7.57 2.97
C THR A 259 -7.08 -8.69 4.00
N ARG A 260 -7.44 -8.39 5.25
CA ARG A 260 -7.51 -9.41 6.33
C ARG A 260 -8.29 -10.66 5.92
N SER A 261 -7.72 -11.84 6.22
CA SER A 261 -8.31 -13.17 6.01
C SER A 261 -9.71 -13.31 6.62
N THR A 262 -10.00 -12.60 7.70
CA THR A 262 -11.33 -12.60 8.36
C THR A 262 -12.49 -12.21 7.43
N PHE A 263 -12.25 -11.45 6.36
CA PHE A 263 -13.28 -11.12 5.37
C PHE A 263 -13.59 -12.28 4.41
N TYR A 264 -12.69 -13.27 4.31
CA TYR A 264 -12.78 -14.45 3.46
C TYR A 264 -13.31 -15.69 4.21
N ALA A 265 -13.60 -15.57 5.52
CA ALA A 265 -14.00 -16.67 6.40
C ALA A 265 -15.39 -17.30 6.08
N HIS A 266 -16.01 -16.95 4.96
CA HIS A 266 -17.29 -17.52 4.50
C HIS A 266 -17.19 -18.98 4.03
N ILE A 267 -16.00 -19.56 3.92
CA ILE A 267 -15.84 -20.93 3.46
C ILE A 267 -16.00 -21.95 4.60
N GLU A 268 -15.72 -21.61 5.87
CA GLU A 268 -15.69 -22.62 6.95
C GLU A 268 -16.47 -22.28 8.23
N SER A 269 -16.64 -21.02 8.61
CA SER A 269 -17.25 -20.69 9.90
C SER A 269 -18.50 -19.83 9.75
N ARG A 270 -19.66 -20.38 10.16
CA ARG A 270 -20.95 -19.67 10.27
C ARG A 270 -20.95 -18.60 11.38
N ILE A 271 -19.85 -17.88 11.56
CA ILE A 271 -19.66 -16.84 12.56
C ILE A 271 -19.16 -15.59 11.82
N ALA A 272 -20.10 -14.83 11.26
CA ALA A 272 -19.84 -13.57 10.57
C ALA A 272 -19.47 -12.44 11.56
N LYS A 273 -18.41 -12.61 12.36
CA LYS A 273 -17.99 -11.58 13.33
C LYS A 273 -17.34 -10.36 12.68
N ASN A 274 -16.77 -10.48 11.48
CA ASN A 274 -16.10 -9.39 10.78
C ASN A 274 -16.46 -9.37 9.27
N LYS A 275 -17.44 -8.54 8.87
CA LYS A 275 -17.67 -8.18 7.47
C LYS A 275 -16.90 -6.90 7.13
N PRO A 276 -16.44 -6.70 5.88
CA PRO A 276 -15.91 -5.40 5.48
C PRO A 276 -17.02 -4.34 5.66
N PRO A 277 -16.67 -3.11 6.07
CA PRO A 277 -17.63 -2.02 6.15
C PRO A 277 -18.38 -1.80 4.83
N ALA A 278 -19.66 -1.42 4.91
CA ALA A 278 -20.48 -1.17 3.72
C ALA A 278 -20.06 0.14 3.03
N ARG A 279 -19.11 0.06 2.09
CA ARG A 279 -18.59 1.22 1.33
C ARG A 279 -18.37 0.88 -0.12
N ASP A 280 -18.28 1.91 -0.95
CA ASP A 280 -17.86 1.79 -2.33
C ASP A 280 -16.35 1.59 -2.43
N TYR A 281 -15.93 0.34 -2.56
CA TYR A 281 -14.54 -0.04 -2.76
C TYR A 281 -14.20 0.03 -4.25
N VAL A 282 -13.32 0.97 -4.59
CA VAL A 282 -12.73 1.13 -5.93
C VAL A 282 -11.28 0.71 -5.88
N VAL A 283 -10.90 -0.26 -6.71
CA VAL A 283 -9.53 -0.79 -6.77
C VAL A 283 -8.96 -0.62 -8.16
N GLU A 284 -7.78 -0.02 -8.25
CA GLU A 284 -7.00 0.11 -9.49
C GLU A 284 -5.55 -0.31 -9.23
N LEU A 285 -5.13 -1.44 -9.80
CA LEU A 285 -3.76 -1.93 -9.75
C LEU A 285 -3.20 -1.99 -11.17
N THR A 286 -2.11 -1.26 -11.42
CA THR A 286 -1.46 -1.22 -12.73
C THR A 286 0.03 -1.49 -12.59
N SER A 287 0.55 -2.32 -13.48
CA SER A 287 1.98 -2.60 -13.60
C SER A 287 2.40 -2.55 -15.07
N VAL A 288 3.63 -2.13 -15.37
CA VAL A 288 4.23 -2.39 -16.70
C VAL A 288 4.86 -3.78 -16.70
N SER A 289 5.64 -4.12 -15.66
CA SER A 289 6.29 -5.42 -15.54
C SER A 289 6.27 -5.94 -14.11
N GLY A 290 5.85 -7.19 -13.94
CA GLY A 290 5.82 -7.88 -12.64
C GLY A 290 4.49 -8.57 -12.37
N ILE A 291 4.47 -9.35 -11.29
CA ILE A 291 3.28 -10.12 -10.87
C ILE A 291 2.38 -9.21 -10.04
N ILE A 292 1.07 -9.23 -10.30
CA ILE A 292 0.05 -8.63 -9.44
C ILE A 292 -0.68 -9.77 -8.74
N GLU A 293 -0.45 -9.92 -7.44
CA GLU A 293 -1.19 -10.79 -6.54
C GLU A 293 -2.07 -9.92 -5.64
N ALA A 294 -3.39 -10.09 -5.74
CA ALA A 294 -4.34 -9.23 -5.03
C ALA A 294 -5.49 -10.03 -4.44
N HIS A 295 -5.61 -9.95 -3.13
CA HIS A 295 -6.73 -10.46 -2.35
C HIS A 295 -7.47 -9.25 -1.80
N VAL A 296 -8.46 -8.76 -2.55
CA VAL A 296 -9.07 -7.44 -2.30
C VAL A 296 -10.60 -7.48 -2.34
N VAL A 297 -11.19 -6.54 -1.61
CA VAL A 297 -12.63 -6.26 -1.62
C VAL A 297 -12.93 -5.21 -2.69
N MET A 298 -13.98 -5.42 -3.50
CA MET A 298 -14.40 -4.49 -4.54
C MET A 298 -15.91 -4.26 -4.51
N ALA A 299 -16.39 -3.08 -4.92
CA ALA A 299 -17.81 -2.77 -5.04
C ALA A 299 -18.15 -2.28 -6.46
N SER A 300 -18.00 -0.98 -6.75
CA SER A 300 -18.36 -0.43 -8.06
C SER A 300 -17.32 -0.67 -9.16
N ARG A 301 -16.02 -0.77 -8.82
CA ARG A 301 -14.95 -0.82 -9.82
C ARG A 301 -13.71 -1.58 -9.37
N GLY A 302 -13.27 -2.52 -10.19
CA GLY A 302 -11.96 -3.19 -10.08
C GLY A 302 -11.24 -3.17 -11.42
N ILE A 303 -10.07 -2.52 -11.50
CA ILE A 303 -9.24 -2.45 -12.71
C ILE A 303 -7.86 -3.03 -12.39
N PHE A 304 -7.45 -4.04 -13.16
CA PHE A 304 -6.18 -4.73 -12.97
C PHE A 304 -5.46 -4.82 -14.32
N ARG A 305 -4.33 -4.14 -14.48
CA ARG A 305 -3.61 -4.11 -15.77
C ARG A 305 -2.13 -4.44 -15.60
N SER A 306 -1.60 -5.26 -16.49
CA SER A 306 -0.16 -5.53 -16.57
C SER A 306 0.30 -5.64 -18.04
N GLU A 307 1.33 -4.91 -18.47
CA GLU A 307 1.85 -5.13 -19.82
C GLU A 307 2.57 -6.49 -19.90
N ALA A 308 3.42 -6.81 -18.93
CA ALA A 308 4.16 -8.06 -18.87
C ALA A 308 4.20 -8.63 -17.46
N GLY A 309 3.36 -9.63 -17.20
CA GLY A 309 3.35 -10.36 -15.94
C GLY A 309 2.05 -11.07 -15.67
N ASP A 310 2.05 -11.86 -14.59
CA ASP A 310 0.88 -12.64 -14.19
C ASP A 310 -0.05 -11.81 -13.32
N LEU A 311 -1.36 -11.96 -13.53
CA LEU A 311 -2.40 -11.45 -12.64
C LEU A 311 -3.00 -12.62 -11.85
N ARG A 312 -2.92 -12.55 -10.52
CA ARG A 312 -3.51 -13.53 -9.58
C ARG A 312 -4.45 -12.79 -8.65
N LEU A 313 -5.74 -12.85 -8.96
CA LEU A 313 -6.76 -12.05 -8.30
C LEU A 313 -7.73 -12.96 -7.56
N GLU A 314 -7.94 -12.68 -6.28
CA GLU A 314 -9.03 -13.19 -5.47
C GLU A 314 -9.87 -11.99 -5.02
N LEU A 315 -11.09 -11.90 -5.56
CA LEU A 315 -11.93 -10.71 -5.45
C LEU A 315 -13.18 -11.02 -4.64
N LEU A 316 -13.45 -10.22 -3.62
CA LEU A 316 -14.68 -10.27 -2.84
C LEU A 316 -15.61 -9.12 -3.22
N PRO A 317 -16.69 -9.37 -3.98
CA PRO A 317 -17.66 -8.34 -4.30
C PRO A 317 -18.48 -7.94 -3.08
N VAL A 318 -18.65 -6.64 -2.85
CA VAL A 318 -19.58 -6.06 -1.88
C VAL A 318 -20.71 -5.38 -2.64
N LEU A 319 -21.93 -5.88 -2.45
CA LEU A 319 -23.11 -5.33 -3.08
C LEU A 319 -23.70 -4.22 -2.21
N LEU A 320 -23.66 -2.99 -2.73
CA LEU A 320 -24.26 -1.82 -2.11
C LEU A 320 -25.70 -1.66 -2.63
N GLY A 321 -26.66 -1.68 -1.72
CA GLY A 321 -28.07 -1.46 -2.06
C GLY A 321 -28.28 -0.10 -2.74
N SER A 322 -28.81 -0.13 -3.96
CA SER A 322 -29.48 0.97 -4.69
C SER A 322 -28.75 2.32 -4.87
N ARG A 323 -27.45 2.44 -4.59
CA ARG A 323 -26.70 3.72 -4.69
C ARG A 323 -25.60 3.79 -5.75
N GLY A 324 -25.43 2.76 -6.57
CA GLY A 324 -24.60 2.81 -7.78
C GLY A 324 -25.43 3.01 -9.05
N ASP A 325 -24.80 3.25 -10.19
CA ASP A 325 -25.40 3.25 -11.55
C ASP A 325 -26.07 1.90 -11.95
N GLY A 326 -26.15 0.97 -11.01
CA GLY A 326 -26.65 -0.39 -11.17
C GLY A 326 -25.63 -1.38 -11.71
N ARG A 327 -24.36 -0.98 -11.94
CA ARG A 327 -23.38 -1.82 -12.64
C ARG A 327 -21.98 -1.74 -12.02
N SER A 328 -21.62 -2.77 -11.26
CA SER A 328 -20.21 -3.00 -10.87
C SER A 328 -19.39 -3.31 -12.12
N HIS A 329 -18.18 -2.77 -12.22
CA HIS A 329 -17.28 -3.02 -13.36
C HIS A 329 -16.00 -3.72 -12.92
N LEU A 330 -15.65 -4.80 -13.62
CA LEU A 330 -14.39 -5.51 -13.44
C LEU A 330 -13.63 -5.54 -14.78
N GLU A 331 -12.41 -5.04 -14.78
CA GLU A 331 -11.54 -5.08 -15.95
C GLU A 331 -10.21 -5.74 -15.60
N THR A 332 -9.80 -6.74 -16.39
CA THR A 332 -8.42 -7.23 -16.40
C THR A 332 -7.84 -7.11 -17.80
N ALA A 333 -6.67 -6.49 -17.95
CA ALA A 333 -6.00 -6.37 -19.24
C ALA A 333 -4.52 -6.76 -19.13
N THR A 334 -4.08 -7.70 -19.97
CA THR A 334 -2.66 -8.07 -20.07
C THR A 334 -2.14 -8.05 -21.49
N THR A 335 -0.87 -7.72 -21.71
CA THR A 335 -0.25 -7.96 -23.03
C THR A 335 0.42 -9.33 -23.06
N ARG A 336 1.18 -9.69 -22.01
CA ARG A 336 1.81 -11.00 -21.85
C ARG A 336 1.69 -11.50 -20.42
N GLY A 337 1.32 -12.76 -20.26
CA GLY A 337 1.31 -13.44 -18.96
C GLY A 337 0.05 -14.27 -18.73
N ARG A 338 -0.05 -14.87 -17.55
CA ARG A 338 -1.24 -15.62 -17.14
C ARG A 338 -2.16 -14.74 -16.30
N THR A 339 -3.43 -14.71 -16.66
CA THR A 339 -4.47 -14.05 -15.87
C THR A 339 -5.32 -15.13 -15.19
N THR A 340 -5.29 -15.18 -13.86
CA THR A 340 -6.16 -16.03 -13.03
C THR A 340 -7.00 -15.13 -12.14
N VAL A 341 -8.32 -15.24 -12.25
CA VAL A 341 -9.27 -14.43 -11.49
C VAL A 341 -10.28 -15.35 -10.81
N PHE A 342 -10.37 -15.25 -9.49
CA PHE A 342 -11.34 -15.96 -8.68
C PHE A 342 -12.26 -14.93 -8.02
N ILE A 343 -13.54 -14.98 -8.36
CA ILE A 343 -14.55 -14.10 -7.77
C ILE A 343 -15.33 -14.92 -6.75
N LEU A 344 -15.38 -14.42 -5.53
CA LEU A 344 -16.06 -15.06 -4.42
C LEU A 344 -17.55 -14.71 -4.40
N GLU A 345 -18.31 -15.46 -3.59
CA GLU A 345 -19.71 -15.15 -3.33
C GLU A 345 -19.86 -13.73 -2.77
N PRO A 346 -20.81 -12.93 -3.28
CA PRO A 346 -20.92 -11.53 -2.91
C PRO A 346 -21.39 -11.36 -1.47
N LEU A 347 -20.80 -10.40 -0.77
CA LEU A 347 -21.29 -9.94 0.50
C LEU A 347 -22.39 -8.89 0.31
N HIS A 348 -23.54 -9.17 0.90
CA HIS A 348 -24.65 -8.23 0.97
C HIS A 348 -24.52 -7.38 2.23
N CYS A 349 -24.45 -6.07 2.04
CA CYS A 349 -24.42 -5.09 3.11
C CYS A 349 -25.76 -4.34 3.12
N ASN A 350 -26.69 -4.77 3.98
CA ASN A 350 -28.07 -4.26 4.03
C ASN A 350 -28.23 -2.91 4.74
N SER A 351 -27.15 -2.21 5.10
CA SER A 351 -27.25 -0.84 5.59
C SER A 351 -25.92 -0.08 5.42
N PRO A 352 -25.94 1.15 4.87
CA PRO A 352 -24.80 2.04 5.02
C PRO A 352 -24.59 2.30 6.50
N VAL A 353 -23.35 2.33 6.95
CA VAL A 353 -23.02 2.77 8.32
C VAL A 353 -23.39 4.26 8.40
N ALA A 354 -24.62 4.55 8.81
CA ALA A 354 -25.08 5.83 9.30
C ALA A 354 -25.34 5.67 10.80
N ASP A 355 -24.73 6.59 11.53
CA ASP A 355 -24.57 6.65 12.98
C ASP A 355 -25.86 6.32 13.75
N ASP A 356 -25.78 5.31 14.62
CA ASP A 356 -26.31 5.30 15.99
C ASP A 356 -26.05 3.91 16.60
N ALA A 357 -25.76 3.86 17.90
CA ALA A 357 -25.63 2.59 18.62
C ALA A 357 -26.90 1.70 18.50
N ALA A 358 -28.05 2.29 18.13
CA ALA A 358 -29.28 1.60 17.77
C ALA A 358 -29.18 0.80 16.45
N SER A 359 -28.35 1.22 15.50
CA SER A 359 -28.14 0.57 14.20
C SER A 359 -27.39 -0.76 14.31
N MET A 360 -26.61 -0.98 15.37
CA MET A 360 -26.04 -2.30 15.67
C MET A 360 -27.10 -3.32 16.10
N MET A 361 -28.18 -2.90 16.77
CA MET A 361 -29.34 -3.77 17.07
C MET A 361 -30.27 -3.94 15.87
N ALA A 362 -30.44 -2.91 15.02
CA ALA A 362 -31.26 -3.00 13.82
C ALA A 362 -30.68 -3.95 12.74
N CYS A 363 -29.34 -4.06 12.65
CA CYS A 363 -28.68 -5.06 11.80
C CYS A 363 -28.95 -6.50 12.26
N PHE A 364 -29.28 -6.73 13.55
CA PHE A 364 -29.69 -8.03 14.06
C PHE A 364 -31.18 -8.32 13.81
N GLU A 365 -32.06 -7.31 13.83
CA GLU A 365 -33.49 -7.51 13.60
C GLU A 365 -33.89 -7.59 12.12
N LEU A 366 -33.18 -6.92 11.20
CA LEU A 366 -33.43 -7.03 9.75
C LEU A 366 -32.84 -8.29 9.11
N ALA A 367 -31.98 -9.03 9.83
CA ALA A 367 -31.52 -10.35 9.40
C ALA A 367 -32.67 -11.40 9.47
N ASN A 368 -33.71 -11.14 10.26
CA ASN A 368 -34.84 -12.05 10.44
C ASN A 368 -36.07 -11.72 9.56
N THR A 369 -36.08 -10.60 8.81
CA THR A 369 -37.27 -10.17 8.07
C THR A 369 -37.06 -9.89 6.57
N ILE A 370 -35.83 -9.96 6.03
CA ILE A 370 -35.63 -10.00 4.57
C ILE A 370 -34.98 -11.33 4.18
N ARG A 371 -35.81 -12.38 4.22
CA ARG A 371 -35.63 -13.57 3.40
C ARG A 371 -36.04 -13.23 1.97
N SER A 372 -35.31 -12.31 1.32
CA SER A 372 -35.49 -12.08 -0.13
C SER A 372 -34.67 -13.14 -0.88
N PRO A 373 -35.30 -13.98 -1.71
CA PRO A 373 -34.71 -15.18 -2.31
C PRO A 373 -33.88 -14.90 -3.57
N SER A 374 -33.05 -13.86 -3.59
CA SER A 374 -32.21 -13.56 -4.75
C SER A 374 -30.83 -13.05 -4.31
N SER A 375 -30.03 -13.94 -3.73
CA SER A 375 -28.61 -13.76 -3.43
C SER A 375 -27.75 -13.81 -4.69
N ASN A 376 -28.12 -13.05 -5.73
CA ASN A 376 -27.50 -13.14 -7.04
C ASN A 376 -26.45 -12.04 -7.20
N LEU A 377 -25.28 -12.38 -7.73
CA LEU A 377 -24.30 -11.41 -8.21
C LEU A 377 -24.80 -10.80 -9.53
N ALA A 378 -25.74 -9.86 -9.41
CA ALA A 378 -26.39 -9.17 -10.53
C ALA A 378 -25.69 -7.83 -10.85
N GLY A 379 -25.73 -7.43 -12.13
CA GLY A 379 -25.21 -6.15 -12.60
C GLY A 379 -23.69 -6.08 -12.76
N LEU A 380 -22.94 -7.15 -12.48
CA LEU A 380 -21.48 -7.16 -12.65
C LEU A 380 -21.12 -7.23 -14.15
N GLN A 381 -20.44 -6.19 -14.63
CA GLN A 381 -19.95 -6.05 -16.00
C GLN A 381 -18.45 -6.32 -16.04
N SER A 382 -18.08 -7.49 -16.52
CA SER A 382 -16.69 -7.94 -16.51
C SER A 382 -16.08 -7.99 -17.90
N THR A 383 -14.84 -7.54 -18.01
CA THR A 383 -14.06 -7.57 -19.24
C THR A 383 -12.66 -8.09 -18.95
N HIS A 384 -12.30 -9.19 -19.59
CA HIS A 384 -10.97 -9.81 -19.48
C HIS A 384 -10.32 -9.83 -20.86
N ARG A 385 -9.18 -9.16 -21.01
CA ARG A 385 -8.46 -9.05 -22.29
C ARG A 385 -7.02 -9.48 -22.16
N SER A 386 -6.52 -10.23 -23.14
CA SER A 386 -5.10 -10.50 -23.28
C SER A 386 -4.66 -10.52 -24.75
N ILE A 387 -3.41 -10.15 -25.02
CA ILE A 387 -2.82 -10.33 -26.37
C ILE A 387 -2.17 -11.71 -26.47
N SER A 388 -1.43 -12.14 -25.45
CA SER A 388 -0.75 -13.42 -25.44
C SER A 388 -0.68 -13.99 -24.03
N GLY A 389 -1.14 -15.23 -23.88
CA GLY A 389 -1.11 -15.94 -22.62
C GLY A 389 -2.38 -16.74 -22.39
N SER A 390 -2.66 -17.07 -21.14
CA SER A 390 -3.87 -17.81 -20.77
C SER A 390 -4.71 -16.98 -19.81
N ILE A 391 -6.01 -16.89 -20.05
CA ILE A 391 -6.97 -16.30 -19.11
C ILE A 391 -7.82 -17.42 -18.53
N MET A 392 -7.81 -17.54 -17.22
CA MET A 392 -8.67 -18.42 -16.44
C MET A 392 -9.48 -17.57 -15.46
N VAL A 393 -10.81 -17.63 -15.57
CA VAL A 393 -11.69 -16.88 -14.67
C VAL A 393 -12.74 -17.82 -14.09
N SER A 394 -12.93 -17.73 -12.78
CA SER A 394 -13.95 -18.44 -12.02
C SER A 394 -14.93 -17.44 -11.38
N TYR A 395 -16.21 -17.60 -11.67
CA TYR A 395 -17.32 -16.85 -11.08
C TYR A 395 -18.12 -17.72 -10.10
N PRO A 396 -18.72 -17.10 -9.07
CA PRO A 396 -19.48 -17.81 -8.04
C PRO A 396 -20.78 -18.41 -8.58
N GLN A 397 -21.39 -19.31 -7.81
CA GLN A 397 -22.66 -19.95 -8.19
C GLN A 397 -23.81 -18.93 -8.27
N SER A 398 -23.75 -17.87 -7.47
CA SER A 398 -24.70 -16.75 -7.50
C SER A 398 -24.63 -15.87 -8.76
N TRP A 399 -23.60 -16.01 -9.61
CA TRP A 399 -23.53 -15.24 -10.84
C TRP A 399 -24.59 -15.70 -11.85
N ILE A 400 -25.33 -14.73 -12.39
CA ILE A 400 -26.42 -14.91 -13.36
C ILE A 400 -26.32 -13.80 -14.41
N GLY A 401 -26.30 -14.17 -15.69
CA GLY A 401 -26.14 -13.23 -16.79
C GLY A 401 -25.67 -13.90 -18.08
N GLU A 402 -25.20 -13.07 -19.01
CA GLU A 402 -24.67 -13.50 -20.31
C GLU A 402 -23.13 -13.52 -20.32
N PHE A 403 -22.55 -14.34 -21.18
CA PHE A 403 -21.12 -14.32 -21.43
C PHE A 403 -20.80 -14.44 -22.92
N SER A 404 -19.68 -13.86 -23.31
CA SER A 404 -19.08 -13.97 -24.64
C SER A 404 -17.58 -14.13 -24.49
N ALA A 405 -17.02 -15.15 -25.12
CA ALA A 405 -15.60 -15.46 -25.08
C ALA A 405 -15.07 -15.75 -26.48
N GLU A 406 -13.93 -15.17 -26.83
CA GLU A 406 -13.30 -15.32 -28.14
C GLU A 406 -11.78 -15.49 -28.02
N THR A 407 -11.22 -16.51 -28.68
CA THR A 407 -9.76 -16.72 -28.78
C THR A 407 -9.34 -17.51 -30.01
N TRP A 408 -8.07 -17.38 -30.40
CA TRP A 408 -7.44 -18.27 -31.38
C TRP A 408 -6.86 -19.55 -30.77
N GLY A 409 -6.85 -19.68 -29.43
CA GLY A 409 -6.45 -20.89 -28.70
C GLY A 409 -7.62 -21.80 -28.32
N LYS A 410 -7.42 -22.64 -27.30
CA LYS A 410 -8.49 -23.49 -26.77
C LYS A 410 -9.43 -22.65 -25.90
N LEU A 411 -10.74 -22.76 -26.17
CA LEU A 411 -11.79 -22.15 -25.36
C LEU A 411 -12.58 -23.23 -24.62
N THR A 412 -12.67 -23.11 -23.31
CA THR A 412 -13.45 -24.04 -22.46
C THR A 412 -14.36 -23.24 -21.55
N VAL A 413 -15.65 -23.57 -21.56
CA VAL A 413 -16.66 -23.00 -20.66
C VAL A 413 -17.31 -24.13 -19.88
N THR A 414 -17.29 -24.05 -18.55
CA THR A 414 -17.90 -25.05 -17.66
C THR A 414 -18.70 -24.38 -16.55
N GLY A 415 -19.71 -25.09 -16.05
CA GLY A 415 -20.52 -24.63 -14.92
C GLY A 415 -21.93 -25.19 -14.94
N PRO A 416 -22.56 -25.40 -13.78
CA PRO A 416 -23.97 -25.78 -13.71
C PRO A 416 -24.89 -24.71 -14.32
N ASN A 417 -25.93 -25.17 -15.02
CA ASN A 417 -26.98 -24.33 -15.62
C ASN A 417 -26.48 -23.31 -16.65
N VAL A 418 -25.29 -23.52 -17.21
CA VAL A 418 -24.76 -22.75 -18.34
C VAL A 418 -25.36 -23.29 -19.64
N THR A 419 -26.00 -22.42 -20.41
CA THR A 419 -26.55 -22.73 -21.74
C THR A 419 -25.72 -22.04 -22.80
N ILE A 420 -25.12 -22.81 -23.70
CA ILE A 420 -24.39 -22.27 -24.86
C ILE A 420 -25.42 -21.92 -25.93
N THR A 421 -25.50 -20.65 -26.32
CA THR A 421 -26.44 -20.16 -27.34
C THR A 421 -25.78 -20.13 -28.71
N ARG A 422 -24.47 -19.87 -28.76
CA ARG A 422 -23.68 -19.83 -29.99
C ARG A 422 -22.31 -20.43 -29.74
N SER A 423 -21.83 -21.28 -30.65
CA SER A 423 -20.43 -21.64 -30.72
C SER A 423 -19.94 -21.61 -32.16
N ASN A 424 -18.72 -21.15 -32.34
CA ASN A 424 -17.98 -21.20 -33.59
C ASN A 424 -16.64 -21.86 -33.31
N ALA A 425 -16.35 -22.93 -34.06
CA ALA A 425 -15.08 -23.66 -33.99
C ALA A 425 -14.12 -23.31 -35.15
N GLY A 426 -14.52 -22.44 -36.09
CA GLY A 426 -13.62 -21.82 -37.05
C GLY A 426 -12.73 -20.78 -36.39
N GLY A 427 -11.64 -20.33 -37.04
CA GLY A 427 -10.76 -19.30 -36.48
C GLY A 427 -11.32 -17.89 -36.68
N PRO A 428 -11.52 -17.08 -35.61
CA PRO A 428 -11.31 -17.36 -34.18
C PRO A 428 -12.44 -18.17 -33.51
N THR A 429 -12.06 -19.00 -32.52
CA THR A 429 -13.02 -19.79 -31.72
C THR A 429 -13.81 -18.84 -30.82
N ALA A 430 -15.13 -18.89 -30.91
CA ALA A 430 -16.01 -18.04 -30.13
C ALA A 430 -17.14 -18.85 -29.49
N VAL A 431 -17.47 -18.54 -28.24
CA VAL A 431 -18.63 -19.11 -27.53
C VAL A 431 -19.39 -17.97 -26.87
N GLU A 432 -20.70 -17.98 -27.06
CA GLU A 432 -21.65 -17.11 -26.34
C GLU A 432 -22.67 -17.99 -25.62
N GLY A 433 -23.15 -17.52 -24.48
CA GLY A 433 -24.13 -18.23 -23.70
C GLY A 433 -24.66 -17.42 -22.53
N LEU A 434 -25.49 -18.06 -21.73
CA LEU A 434 -26.13 -17.45 -20.57
C LEU A 434 -26.29 -18.45 -19.43
N LYS A 435 -26.41 -17.91 -18.22
CA LYS A 435 -26.82 -18.64 -17.02
C LYS A 435 -27.94 -17.86 -16.37
N GLY A 436 -29.17 -18.37 -16.48
CA GLY A 436 -30.38 -17.74 -15.97
C GLY A 436 -30.68 -16.36 -16.56
N GLU A 437 -31.67 -15.67 -15.99
CA GLU A 437 -32.08 -14.32 -16.41
C GLU A 437 -31.45 -13.28 -15.47
N GLY A 438 -30.42 -12.58 -15.94
CA GLY A 438 -29.67 -11.63 -15.13
C GLY A 438 -29.05 -10.52 -15.95
N THR A 439 -28.64 -9.44 -15.29
CA THR A 439 -28.09 -8.23 -15.91
C THR A 439 -26.57 -8.18 -15.92
N SER A 440 -25.89 -9.20 -15.39
CA SER A 440 -24.43 -9.30 -15.42
C SER A 440 -23.95 -9.70 -16.82
N SER A 441 -22.74 -9.27 -17.20
CA SER A 441 -22.11 -9.74 -18.44
C SER A 441 -20.64 -10.05 -18.23
N ILE A 442 -20.14 -11.10 -18.90
CA ILE A 442 -18.73 -11.44 -18.95
C ILE A 442 -18.27 -11.37 -20.40
N ARG A 443 -17.26 -10.56 -20.68
CA ARG A 443 -16.60 -10.50 -22.00
C ARG A 443 -15.15 -10.91 -21.87
N MET A 444 -14.76 -11.95 -22.59
CA MET A 444 -13.39 -12.47 -22.59
C MET A 444 -12.83 -12.43 -24.01
N HIS A 445 -11.67 -11.81 -24.17
CA HIS A 445 -10.99 -11.75 -25.47
C HIS A 445 -9.52 -12.05 -25.28
N ASN A 446 -9.01 -13.04 -26.01
CA ASN A 446 -7.58 -13.33 -26.03
C ASN A 446 -7.13 -13.51 -27.47
N ASN A 447 -6.12 -12.76 -27.91
CA ASN A 447 -5.61 -12.95 -29.27
C ASN A 447 -4.89 -14.29 -29.40
N LEU A 448 -4.03 -14.64 -28.44
CA LEU A 448 -3.21 -15.85 -28.50
C LEU A 448 -3.20 -16.59 -27.17
N GLY A 449 -3.62 -17.85 -27.20
CA GLY A 449 -3.59 -18.79 -26.08
C GLY A 449 -4.96 -19.08 -25.49
N ASP A 450 -4.97 -19.81 -24.38
CA ASP A 450 -6.19 -20.48 -23.94
C ASP A 450 -7.09 -19.59 -23.08
N LEU A 451 -8.40 -19.84 -23.18
CA LEU A 451 -9.44 -19.23 -22.39
C LEU A 451 -10.21 -20.29 -21.62
N VAL A 452 -10.33 -20.10 -20.32
CA VAL A 452 -11.14 -20.93 -19.43
C VAL A 452 -12.10 -20.05 -18.65
N LEU A 453 -13.39 -20.30 -18.80
CA LEU A 453 -14.44 -19.72 -17.98
C LEU A 453 -15.10 -20.83 -17.15
N HIS A 454 -15.09 -20.66 -15.83
CA HIS A 454 -15.84 -21.49 -14.91
C HIS A 454 -16.88 -20.65 -14.18
N VAL A 455 -18.10 -21.17 -14.03
CA VAL A 455 -19.18 -20.52 -13.29
C VAL A 455 -19.81 -21.54 -12.34
N GLY A 456 -19.54 -21.43 -11.04
CA GLY A 456 -20.01 -22.38 -10.03
C GLY A 456 -19.03 -22.57 -8.89
N GLU A 457 -19.31 -23.53 -8.01
CA GLU A 457 -18.34 -23.98 -7.01
C GLU A 457 -17.17 -24.70 -7.72
N PRO A 458 -15.91 -24.35 -7.41
CA PRO A 458 -14.72 -24.92 -8.06
C PRO A 458 -14.47 -26.40 -7.77
#